data_AF-A0A9E4WRR4-F1
#
_entry.id   AF-A0A9E4WRR4-F1
#
_cell.length_a   1.000
_cell.length_b   1.000
_cell.length_c   1.000
_cell.angle_alpha   90.00
_cell.angle_beta   90.00
_cell.angle_gamma   90.00
#
_symmetry.space_group_name_H-M   'P 1'
#
loop_
_entity.id
_entity.type
_entity.pdbx_description
1 polymer ?
#
loop_
_entity_poly.entity_id
_entity_poly.type
_entity_poly.pdbx_seq_one_letter_code
_entity_poly.pdbx_strand_id
1 'polypeptide(L)'
;LKTVFRPEFLNRIDATVVFHTLSKEHIRKIVELQIKDVEEQLLLKGVTMEVTTEAKDWLGEKGYDQLFGARPLRRVIQDEIEDRLSDALLEERFTAGDRVLIDVQNGEVVLTKASEAAAV
;
A
#
# COMPACT_ATOMS: atom_id res chain seq x y z
N LEU A 1 9.21 -3.66 -31.94
CA LEU A 1 10.57 -3.13 -31.70
C LEU A 1 11.40 -3.06 -32.99
N LYS A 2 11.66 -4.18 -33.70
CA LYS A 2 12.46 -4.19 -34.95
C LYS A 2 11.93 -3.33 -36.10
N THR A 3 10.64 -3.03 -36.12
CA THR A 3 9.98 -2.22 -37.17
C THR A 3 9.90 -0.72 -36.86
N VAL A 4 10.15 -0.32 -35.61
CA VAL A 4 9.91 1.05 -35.12
C VAL A 4 11.22 1.80 -34.85
N PHE A 5 12.29 1.10 -34.48
CA PHE A 5 13.60 1.68 -34.22
C PHE A 5 14.61 1.25 -35.29
N ARG A 6 15.47 2.18 -35.70
CA ARG A 6 16.50 1.90 -36.71
C ARG A 6 17.54 0.91 -36.17
N PRO A 7 18.13 0.05 -37.02
CA PRO A 7 19.09 -0.95 -36.59
C PRO A 7 20.30 -0.37 -35.86
N GLU A 8 20.76 0.82 -36.25
CA GLU A 8 21.92 1.48 -35.64
C GLU A 8 21.66 1.87 -34.18
N PHE A 9 20.39 2.18 -33.84
CA PHE A 9 19.99 2.51 -32.48
C PHE A 9 19.92 1.26 -31.59
N LEU A 10 19.35 0.16 -32.12
CA LEU A 10 19.29 -1.11 -31.38
C LEU A 10 20.69 -1.67 -31.08
N ASN A 11 21.66 -1.42 -31.97
CA ASN A 11 23.05 -1.83 -31.79
C ASN A 11 23.82 -0.97 -30.76
N ARG A 12 23.22 0.10 -30.22
CA ARG A 12 23.79 0.94 -29.14
C ARG A 12 23.16 0.67 -27.77
N ILE A 13 22.25 -0.30 -27.68
CA ILE A 13 21.62 -0.71 -26.42
C ILE A 13 22.28 -2.00 -25.97
N ASP A 14 22.91 -1.99 -24.79
CA ASP A 14 23.61 -3.14 -24.24
C ASP A 14 22.65 -4.28 -23.84
N ALA A 15 21.45 -3.93 -23.36
CA ALA A 15 20.42 -4.89 -22.99
C ALA A 15 19.00 -4.32 -23.12
N THR A 16 18.06 -5.17 -23.54
CA THR A 16 16.63 -4.86 -23.53
C THR A 16 15.98 -5.55 -22.33
N VAL A 17 15.30 -4.78 -21.47
CA VAL A 17 14.56 -5.32 -20.32
C VAL A 17 13.07 -5.34 -20.65
N VAL A 18 12.44 -6.50 -20.50
CA VAL A 18 11.00 -6.69 -20.67
C VAL A 18 10.35 -6.73 -19.29
N PHE A 19 9.41 -5.81 -19.05
CA PHE A 19 8.61 -5.79 -17.83
C PHE A 19 7.36 -6.62 -18.04
N HIS A 20 7.16 -7.62 -17.19
CA HIS A 20 5.94 -8.43 -17.17
C HIS A 20 4.86 -7.73 -16.33
N THR A 21 3.60 -8.06 -16.61
CA THR A 21 2.48 -7.58 -15.80
C THR A 21 2.59 -8.10 -14.36
N LEU A 22 2.08 -7.33 -13.40
CA LEU A 22 2.09 -7.69 -11.99
C LEU A 22 1.06 -8.80 -11.72
N SER A 23 1.45 -9.83 -10.97
CA SER A 23 0.51 -10.81 -10.42
C SER A 23 -0.11 -10.26 -9.13
N LYS A 24 -1.21 -10.87 -8.66
CA LYS A 24 -1.81 -10.50 -7.36
C LYS A 24 -0.79 -10.57 -6.21
N GLU A 25 0.11 -11.55 -6.22
CA GLU A 25 1.18 -11.69 -5.22
C GLU A 25 2.16 -10.52 -5.28
N HIS A 26 2.55 -10.08 -6.48
CA HIS A 26 3.39 -8.89 -6.64
C HIS A 26 2.69 -7.63 -6.12
N ILE A 27 1.39 -7.49 -6.38
CA ILE A 27 0.60 -6.37 -5.85
C ILE A 27 0.59 -6.38 -4.33
N ARG A 28 0.32 -7.53 -3.71
CA ARG A 28 0.34 -7.66 -2.25
C ARG A 28 1.71 -7.28 -1.66
N LYS A 29 2.80 -7.65 -2.32
CA LYS A 29 4.14 -7.24 -1.89
C LYS A 29 4.35 -5.73 -1.99
N ILE A 30 3.82 -5.10 -3.04
CA ILE A 30 3.88 -3.64 -3.20
C ILE A 30 3.04 -2.95 -2.12
N VAL A 31 1.86 -3.48 -1.79
CA VAL A 31 1.01 -2.99 -0.69
C VAL A 31 1.78 -3.05 0.63
N GLU A 32 2.41 -4.18 0.95
CA GLU A 32 3.23 -4.32 2.17
C GLU A 32 4.35 -3.28 2.25
N LEU A 33 5.04 -3.03 1.14
CA LEU A 33 6.10 -2.03 1.08
C LEU A 33 5.57 -0.62 1.34
N GLN A 34 4.45 -0.25 0.71
CA GLN A 34 3.86 1.08 0.89
C GLN A 34 3.26 1.28 2.29
N ILE A 35 2.64 0.25 2.86
CA ILE A 35 2.16 0.30 4.25
C ILE A 35 3.32 0.51 5.22
N LYS A 36 4.48 -0.10 4.96
CA LYS A 36 5.66 0.09 5.79
C LYS A 36 6.12 1.55 5.81
N ASP A 37 6.06 2.24 4.68
CA ASP A 37 6.38 3.67 4.63
C ASP A 37 5.45 4.49 5.54
N VAL A 38 4.15 4.15 5.57
CA VAL A 38 3.15 4.77 6.45
C VAL A 38 3.41 4.44 7.92
N GLU A 39 3.74 3.19 8.22
CA GLU A 39 4.09 2.73 9.56
C GLU A 39 5.30 3.49 10.12
N GLU A 40 6.33 3.71 9.31
CA GLU A 40 7.52 4.50 9.69
C GLU A 40 7.13 5.95 10.03
N GLN A 41 6.20 6.58 9.29
CA GLN A 41 5.72 7.93 9.61
C GLN A 41 4.89 7.98 10.89
N LEU A 42 4.06 6.97 11.16
CA LEU A 42 3.29 6.86 12.40
C LEU A 42 4.18 6.64 13.62
N LEU A 43 5.23 5.85 13.46
CA LEU A 43 6.17 5.57 14.54
C LEU A 43 6.87 6.85 15.03
N LEU A 44 7.17 7.80 14.12
CA LEU A 44 7.70 9.12 14.48
C LEU A 44 6.73 9.95 15.34
N LYS A 45 5.42 9.67 15.26
CA LYS A 45 4.37 10.27 16.10
C LYS A 45 4.08 9.46 17.36
N GLY A 46 4.84 8.38 17.61
CA GLY A 46 4.70 7.49 18.75
C GLY A 46 3.54 6.52 18.66
N VAL A 47 2.93 6.34 17.49
CA VAL A 47 1.80 5.43 17.26
C VAL A 47 2.27 4.26 16.40
N THR A 48 1.79 3.06 16.69
CA THR A 48 2.06 1.87 15.88
C THR A 48 0.82 1.47 15.10
N MET A 49 0.99 0.75 13.99
CA MET A 49 -0.14 0.26 13.20
C MET A 49 0.00 -1.23 12.91
N GLU A 50 -1.13 -1.89 12.75
CA GLU A 50 -1.24 -3.25 12.22
C GLU A 50 -2.32 -3.26 11.16
N VAL A 51 -2.03 -3.87 10.00
CA VAL A 51 -2.99 -3.97 8.91
C VAL A 51 -3.29 -5.44 8.67
N THR A 52 -4.58 -5.79 8.70
CA THR A 52 -5.05 -7.17 8.49
C THR A 52 -4.72 -7.66 7.08
N THR A 53 -4.74 -8.99 6.90
CA THR A 53 -4.49 -9.59 5.58
C THR A 53 -5.59 -9.17 4.60
N GLU A 54 -6.83 -9.16 5.07
CA GLU A 54 -8.03 -8.79 4.36
C GLU A 54 -7.95 -7.35 3.87
N ALA A 55 -7.49 -6.42 4.72
CA ALA A 55 -7.27 -5.04 4.32
C ALA A 55 -6.16 -4.89 3.26
N LYS A 56 -5.06 -5.63 3.39
CA LYS A 56 -3.98 -5.62 2.37
C LYS A 56 -4.45 -6.14 1.02
N ASP A 57 -5.22 -7.22 1.01
CA ASP A 57 -5.77 -7.79 -0.21
C ASP A 57 -6.79 -6.83 -0.84
N TRP A 58 -7.66 -6.21 -0.03
CA TRP A 58 -8.62 -5.20 -0.50
C TRP A 58 -7.95 -3.97 -1.11
N LEU A 59 -6.89 -3.45 -0.48
CA LEU A 59 -6.09 -2.35 -1.04
C LEU A 59 -5.47 -2.74 -2.38
N GLY A 60 -4.95 -3.97 -2.48
CA GLY A 60 -4.39 -4.50 -3.71
C GLY A 60 -5.42 -4.60 -4.84
N GLU A 61 -6.62 -5.07 -4.54
CA GLU A 61 -7.70 -5.18 -5.53
C GLU A 61 -8.23 -3.80 -5.98
N LYS A 62 -8.36 -2.84 -5.05
CA LYS A 62 -8.82 -1.49 -5.35
C LYS A 62 -7.76 -0.64 -6.08
N GLY A 63 -6.48 -0.86 -5.79
CA GLY A 63 -5.36 -0.12 -6.36
C GLY A 63 -4.74 -0.71 -7.63
N TYR A 64 -5.21 -1.88 -8.07
CA TYR A 64 -4.74 -2.54 -9.28
C TYR A 64 -5.67 -2.27 -10.47
N ASP A 65 -5.07 -1.82 -11.57
CA ASP A 65 -5.75 -1.66 -12.85
C ASP A 65 -5.02 -2.46 -13.94
N GLN A 66 -5.75 -3.14 -14.84
CA GLN A 66 -5.13 -3.97 -15.89
C GLN A 66 -4.32 -3.15 -16.91
N LEU A 67 -4.69 -1.90 -17.13
CA LEU A 67 -4.10 -0.98 -18.10
C LEU A 67 -2.99 -0.14 -17.46
N PHE A 68 -3.16 0.25 -16.19
CA PHE A 68 -2.24 1.11 -15.46
C PHE A 68 -1.35 0.38 -14.43
N GLY A 69 -1.57 -0.91 -14.20
CA GLY A 69 -0.87 -1.71 -13.19
C GLY A 69 -1.12 -1.22 -11.77
N ALA A 70 -0.11 -1.26 -10.91
CA ALA A 70 -0.17 -0.79 -9.52
C ALA A 70 -0.06 0.74 -9.38
N ARG A 71 -0.08 1.52 -10.47
CA ARG A 71 0.09 2.98 -10.40
C ARG A 71 -0.96 3.67 -9.52
N PRO A 72 -2.26 3.29 -9.54
CA PRO A 72 -3.26 3.88 -8.66
C PRO A 72 -3.07 3.52 -7.17
N LEU A 73 -2.33 2.45 -6.87
CA LEU A 73 -2.26 1.87 -5.53
C LEU A 73 -1.77 2.86 -4.47
N ARG A 74 -0.76 3.67 -4.80
CA ARG A 74 -0.24 4.68 -3.86
C ARG A 74 -1.32 5.67 -3.46
N ARG A 75 -2.15 6.09 -4.42
CA ARG A 75 -3.25 7.02 -4.15
C ARG A 75 -4.32 6.37 -3.30
N VAL A 76 -4.65 5.10 -3.56
CA VAL A 76 -5.62 4.36 -2.75
C VAL A 76 -5.15 4.22 -1.30
N ILE A 77 -3.87 3.92 -1.08
CA ILE A 77 -3.32 3.84 0.28
C ILE A 77 -3.33 5.22 0.94
N GLN A 78 -2.98 6.28 0.23
CA GLN A 78 -3.05 7.64 0.77
C GLN A 78 -4.49 7.99 1.20
N ASP A 79 -5.45 7.88 0.28
CA ASP A 79 -6.84 8.30 0.50
C ASP A 79 -7.55 7.41 1.56
N GLU A 80 -7.28 6.09 1.58
CA GLU A 80 -7.99 5.16 2.48
C GLU A 80 -7.29 4.92 3.81
N ILE A 81 -5.97 5.13 3.90
CA ILE A 81 -5.16 4.84 5.09
C ILE A 81 -4.58 6.12 5.67
N GLU A 82 -3.73 6.84 4.93
CA GLU A 82 -3.00 7.99 5.46
C GLU A 82 -3.93 9.13 5.89
N ASP A 83 -4.92 9.47 5.05
CA ASP A 83 -5.85 10.55 5.32
C ASP A 83 -6.73 10.23 6.54
N ARG A 84 -7.27 9.00 6.61
CA ARG A 84 -8.08 8.55 7.76
C ARG A 84 -7.29 8.51 9.06
N LEU A 85 -6.02 8.10 9.01
CA LEU A 85 -5.14 8.11 10.18
C LEU A 85 -4.81 9.53 10.60
N SER A 86 -4.57 10.43 9.64
CA SER A 86 -4.33 11.84 9.92
C SER A 86 -5.51 12.49 10.63
N ASP A 87 -6.74 12.28 10.12
CA ASP A 87 -7.95 12.78 10.76
C ASP A 87 -8.13 12.20 12.17
N ALA A 88 -7.96 10.88 12.34
CA ALA A 88 -8.12 10.25 13.65
C ALA A 88 -7.07 10.70 14.69
N LEU A 89 -5.84 11.03 14.25
CA LEU A 89 -4.81 11.61 15.10
C LEU A 89 -5.15 13.06 15.48
N LEU A 90 -5.70 13.84 14.56
CA LEU A 90 -6.16 15.22 14.83
C LEU A 90 -7.35 15.26 15.78
N GLU A 91 -8.23 14.25 15.72
CA GLU A 91 -9.36 14.05 16.64
C GLU A 91 -8.94 13.50 18.02
N GLU A 92 -7.65 13.31 18.27
CA GLU A 92 -7.10 12.68 19.50
C GLU A 92 -7.66 11.27 19.77
N ARG A 93 -8.19 10.57 18.75
CA ARG A 93 -8.71 9.19 18.90
C ARG A 93 -7.59 8.18 19.11
N PHE A 94 -6.40 8.48 18.58
CA PHE A 94 -5.18 7.72 18.78
C PHE A 94 -4.08 8.64 19.29
N THR A 95 -3.36 8.19 20.31
CA THR A 95 -2.33 8.96 21.00
C THR A 95 -1.03 8.15 21.07
N ALA A 96 0.07 8.80 21.40
CA ALA A 96 1.37 8.13 21.51
C ALA A 96 1.30 6.95 22.50
N GLY A 97 1.81 5.79 22.07
CA GLY A 97 1.71 4.51 22.78
C GLY A 97 0.60 3.61 22.24
N ASP A 98 -0.35 4.15 21.46
CA ASP A 98 -1.44 3.36 20.91
C ASP A 98 -1.00 2.52 19.71
N ARG A 99 -1.73 1.42 19.53
CA ARG A 99 -1.63 0.57 18.35
C ARG A 99 -2.94 0.61 17.59
N VAL A 100 -2.89 1.02 16.33
CA VAL A 100 -4.06 1.10 15.44
C VAL A 100 -4.16 -0.19 14.64
N LEU A 101 -5.26 -0.91 14.77
CA LEU A 101 -5.61 -2.02 13.90
C LEU A 101 -6.46 -1.48 12.75
N ILE A 102 -5.97 -1.71 11.53
CA ILE A 102 -6.61 -1.36 10.27
C ILE A 102 -7.17 -2.62 9.66
N ASP A 103 -8.49 -2.62 9.48
CA ASP A 103 -9.23 -3.72 8.89
C ASP A 103 -10.19 -3.21 7.82
N VAL A 104 -10.83 -4.13 7.09
CA VAL A 104 -11.89 -3.79 6.12
C VAL A 104 -13.18 -4.49 6.50
N GLN A 105 -14.24 -3.70 6.70
CA GLN A 105 -15.58 -4.21 6.98
C GLN A 105 -16.58 -3.59 6.01
N ASN A 106 -17.44 -4.42 5.42
CA ASN A 106 -18.44 -3.97 4.42
C ASN A 106 -17.84 -3.17 3.25
N GLY A 107 -16.58 -3.42 2.90
CA GLY A 107 -15.89 -2.71 1.81
C GLY A 107 -15.34 -1.34 2.19
N GLU A 108 -15.29 -1.00 3.48
CA GLU A 108 -14.69 0.24 3.98
C GLU A 108 -13.59 -0.04 4.99
N VAL A 109 -12.57 0.84 5.01
CA VAL A 109 -11.49 0.76 5.99
C VAL A 109 -11.98 1.19 7.37
N VAL A 110 -11.75 0.34 8.37
CA VAL A 110 -12.09 0.62 9.77
C VAL A 110 -10.81 0.70 10.59
N LEU A 111 -10.69 1.78 11.37
CA LEU A 111 -9.60 1.99 12.30
C LEU A 111 -10.07 1.69 13.72
N THR A 112 -9.42 0.75 14.39
CA THR A 112 -9.72 0.37 15.78
C THR A 112 -8.46 0.46 16.63
N LYS A 113 -8.62 0.72 17.92
CA LYS A 113 -7.50 0.65 18.87
C LYS A 113 -7.29 -0.81 19.23
N ALA A 114 -6.14 -1.37 18.89
CA ALA A 114 -5.77 -2.71 19.30
C ALA A 114 -5.62 -2.70 20.82
N SER A 115 -6.60 -3.24 21.54
CA SER A 115 -6.46 -3.44 22.98
C SER A 115 -5.51 -4.61 23.22
N GLU A 116 -4.70 -4.54 24.27
CA GLU A 116 -3.74 -5.58 24.68
C GLU A 116 -4.38 -6.94 25.06
N ALA A 117 -5.69 -7.11 24.89
CA ALA A 117 -6.44 -8.28 25.36
C ALA A 117 -6.81 -9.24 24.22
N ALA A 118 -5.84 -10.02 23.72
CA ALA A 118 -6.07 -11.36 23.15
C ALA A 118 -4.74 -12.13 22.95
N ALA A 119 -3.94 -12.23 24.00
CA ALA A 119 -2.96 -13.31 24.13
C ALA A 119 -3.32 -14.11 25.39
N VAL A 120 -4.27 -15.03 25.23
CA VAL A 120 -4.51 -16.16 26.15
C VAL A 120 -4.31 -17.43 25.33
#